data_AF-A0A1V1P6W3-F1
#
_entry.id   AF-A0A1V1P6W3-F1
#
_cell.length_a   1.000
_cell.length_b   1.000
_cell.length_c   1.000
_cell.angle_alpha   90.00
_cell.angle_beta   90.00
_cell.angle_gamma   90.00
#
_symmetry.space_group_name_H-M   'P 1'
#
loop_
_entity.id
_entity.type
_entity.pdbx_description
1 polymer ?
#
loop_
_entity_poly.entity_id
_entity_poly.type
_entity_poly.pdbx_seq_one_letter_code
_entity_poly.pdbx_strand_id
1 'polypeptide(L)'
;MRVIYANKSVLEKALFDFLLSVRNGKPEAKNSIATDNKTLAGLYENPHPDLCLAMKYCIQSFLSKVHYNPEYFGKIKISSHVFGLTLALNNCLAPVIPENKDISQNSTDEISESNNEFDKSDDFTKELIMSLPSACNRDLAIAYHSILNGSESILENKEFKRKQFLHTLIELSPLTSLAALNVHMPEILNIIAKEVLFKWKQINMSIKIVWKDLNDWLNPVLLFIDDPYFSIWLRKTWLEIPENRNSCRNIGLVLEVLKRQKKYQDFILEFYESYDYFSCKTINDDWYGQLRYWPVIKTIENLISVPASNEAAIKLHRRGNEYFYKFRPVIDIIIAEKKIPDSYEIMALLQALRPLMNKITESTKQNVSFGDVEF
;
A
#
# COMPACT_ATOMS: atom_id res chain seq x y z
N MET A 1 0.86 -8.76 -31.11
CA MET A 1 1.38 -7.40 -30.83
C MET A 1 2.83 -7.51 -30.37
N ARG A 2 3.80 -7.41 -31.29
CA ARG A 2 5.18 -7.97 -31.23
C ARG A 2 6.08 -7.43 -30.08
N VAL A 3 7.01 -8.26 -29.60
CA VAL A 3 8.20 -7.80 -28.85
C VAL A 3 9.05 -6.93 -29.78
N ILE A 4 9.46 -5.74 -29.33
CA ILE A 4 10.31 -4.85 -30.14
C ILE A 4 11.74 -4.93 -29.64
N TYR A 5 12.66 -5.41 -30.48
CA TYR A 5 14.09 -5.17 -30.32
C TYR A 5 14.39 -3.72 -30.70
N ALA A 6 14.43 -2.85 -29.70
CA ALA A 6 14.48 -1.42 -29.91
C ALA A 6 15.92 -0.89 -29.96
N ASN A 7 16.23 -0.07 -30.96
CA ASN A 7 17.33 0.88 -30.88
C ASN A 7 16.95 2.03 -29.93
N LYS A 8 17.93 2.88 -29.57
CA LYS A 8 17.74 3.95 -28.59
C LYS A 8 16.55 4.87 -28.89
N SER A 9 16.40 5.32 -30.13
CA SER A 9 15.32 6.26 -30.49
C SER A 9 13.93 5.63 -30.35
N VAL A 10 13.78 4.36 -30.75
CA VAL A 10 12.52 3.61 -30.60
C VAL A 10 12.19 3.38 -29.12
N LEU A 11 13.20 3.02 -28.32
CA LEU A 11 13.06 2.84 -26.88
C LEU A 11 12.63 4.15 -26.19
N GLU A 12 13.32 5.26 -26.46
CA GLU A 12 13.01 6.55 -25.86
C GLU A 12 11.60 7.04 -26.22
N LYS A 13 11.19 6.86 -27.49
CA LYS A 13 9.83 7.23 -27.92
C LYS A 13 8.77 6.39 -27.21
N ALA A 14 8.98 5.08 -27.09
CA ALA A 14 8.02 4.20 -26.42
C ALA A 14 7.91 4.52 -24.92
N LEU A 15 9.04 4.80 -24.25
CA LEU A 15 9.05 5.22 -22.85
C LEU A 15 8.40 6.61 -22.68
N PHE A 16 8.60 7.54 -23.61
CA PHE A 16 7.96 8.84 -23.58
C PHE A 16 6.43 8.72 -23.65
N ASP A 17 5.91 7.98 -24.63
CA ASP A 17 4.47 7.72 -24.76
C ASP A 17 3.90 7.05 -23.49
N PHE A 18 4.66 6.11 -22.91
CA PHE A 18 4.28 5.46 -21.66
C PHE A 18 4.23 6.43 -20.47
N LEU A 19 5.24 7.29 -20.30
CA LEU A 19 5.25 8.30 -19.23
C LEU A 19 4.09 9.29 -19.35
N LEU A 20 3.69 9.66 -20.57
CA LEU A 20 2.49 10.47 -20.78
C LEU A 20 1.22 9.75 -20.30
N SER A 21 1.10 8.43 -20.51
CA SER A 21 -0.01 7.64 -20.00
C SER A 21 -0.05 7.60 -18.46
N VAL A 22 1.12 7.41 -17.83
CA VAL A 22 1.29 7.43 -16.37
C VAL A 22 0.86 8.78 -15.79
N ARG A 23 1.32 9.89 -16.39
CA ARG A 23 0.94 11.25 -15.98
C ARG A 23 -0.57 11.46 -16.00
N ASN A 24 -1.26 10.88 -16.98
CA ASN A 24 -2.71 10.97 -17.14
C ASN A 24 -3.49 10.02 -16.21
N GLY A 25 -2.81 9.30 -15.31
CA GLY A 25 -3.42 8.40 -14.33
C GLY A 25 -3.88 7.07 -14.92
N LYS A 26 -3.49 6.74 -16.16
CA LYS A 26 -3.81 5.47 -16.81
C LYS A 26 -2.52 4.87 -17.40
N PRO A 27 -1.69 4.19 -16.59
CA PRO A 27 -0.48 3.55 -17.08
C PRO A 27 -0.80 2.50 -18.15
N GLU A 28 -0.47 2.79 -19.41
CA GLU A 28 -0.79 1.93 -20.56
C GLU A 28 0.45 1.70 -21.42
N ALA A 29 0.88 0.45 -21.52
CA ALA A 29 1.99 0.04 -22.37
C ALA A 29 1.47 -0.68 -23.62
N LYS A 30 1.99 -0.31 -24.79
CA LYS A 30 1.57 -0.89 -26.08
C LYS A 30 2.28 -2.20 -26.40
N ASN A 31 3.58 -2.29 -26.13
CA ASN A 31 4.40 -3.45 -26.47
C ASN A 31 5.43 -3.68 -25.37
N SER A 32 5.85 -4.94 -25.19
CA SER A 32 7.04 -5.25 -24.38
C SER A 32 8.30 -4.93 -25.18
N ILE A 33 9.29 -4.36 -24.53
CA ILE A 33 10.53 -3.88 -25.15
C ILE A 33 11.72 -4.65 -24.57
N ALA A 34 12.47 -5.31 -25.45
CA ALA A 34 13.76 -5.89 -25.13
C ALA A 34 14.84 -5.11 -25.89
N THR A 35 16.00 -4.89 -25.28
CA THR A 35 17.08 -4.11 -25.89
C THR A 35 18.45 -4.61 -25.43
N ASP A 36 19.49 -4.26 -26.20
CA ASP A 36 20.86 -4.62 -25.86
C ASP A 36 21.46 -3.70 -24.79
N ASN A 37 22.54 -4.16 -24.15
CA ASN A 37 23.22 -3.40 -23.10
C ASN A 37 23.77 -2.05 -23.60
N LYS A 38 24.14 -1.95 -24.88
CA LYS A 38 24.67 -0.72 -25.48
C LYS A 38 23.59 0.36 -25.57
N THR A 39 22.40 -0.03 -25.97
CA THR A 39 21.23 0.85 -26.07
C THR A 39 20.75 1.26 -24.69
N LEU A 40 20.71 0.32 -23.73
CA LEU A 40 20.37 0.59 -22.34
C LEU A 40 21.38 1.57 -21.68
N ALA A 41 22.68 1.36 -21.88
CA ALA A 41 23.72 2.27 -21.42
C ALA A 41 23.56 3.66 -22.07
N GLY A 42 23.27 3.71 -23.38
CA GLY A 42 23.02 4.95 -24.09
C GLY A 42 21.80 5.73 -23.58
N LEU A 43 20.75 5.04 -23.10
CA LEU A 43 19.60 5.64 -22.42
C LEU A 43 20.00 6.22 -21.06
N TYR A 44 20.85 5.52 -20.30
CA TYR A 44 21.24 5.94 -18.95
C TYR A 44 22.25 7.09 -18.95
N GLU A 45 23.17 7.13 -19.91
CA GLU A 45 24.21 8.16 -20.01
C GLU A 45 23.68 9.48 -20.57
N ASN A 46 22.83 9.42 -21.60
CA ASN A 46 22.35 10.61 -22.30
C ASN A 46 20.90 10.45 -22.78
N PRO A 47 19.91 10.38 -21.86
CA PRO A 47 18.50 10.24 -22.24
C PRO A 47 18.02 11.46 -23.02
N HIS A 48 17.12 11.25 -24.00
CA HIS A 48 16.50 12.34 -24.74
C HIS A 48 15.88 13.40 -23.81
N PRO A 49 16.05 14.72 -24.07
CA PRO A 49 15.55 15.79 -23.21
C PRO A 49 14.04 15.70 -22.92
N ASP A 50 13.25 15.34 -23.92
CA ASP A 50 11.78 15.19 -23.77
C ASP A 50 11.40 14.06 -22.82
N LEU A 51 12.18 12.98 -22.79
CA LEU A 51 11.97 11.88 -21.85
C LEU A 51 12.26 12.31 -20.42
N CYS A 52 13.35 13.07 -20.22
CA CYS A 52 13.66 13.70 -18.94
C CYS A 52 12.54 14.65 -18.49
N LEU A 53 12.00 15.43 -19.42
CA LEU A 53 10.94 16.39 -19.15
C LEU A 53 9.63 15.68 -18.76
N ALA A 54 9.24 14.62 -19.48
CA ALA A 54 8.08 13.80 -19.16
C ALA A 54 8.19 13.20 -17.74
N MET A 55 9.37 12.69 -17.39
CA MET A 55 9.66 12.16 -16.06
C MET A 55 9.52 13.23 -14.96
N LYS A 56 10.06 14.43 -15.19
CA LYS A 56 9.91 15.57 -14.27
C LYS A 56 8.44 15.94 -14.08
N TYR A 57 7.64 15.89 -15.14
CA TYR A 57 6.21 16.15 -15.04
C TYR A 57 5.45 15.08 -14.25
N CYS A 58 5.82 13.80 -14.34
CA CYS A 58 5.26 12.76 -13.48
C CYS A 58 5.54 13.07 -12.00
N ILE A 59 6.79 13.43 -11.67
CA ILE A 59 7.20 13.80 -10.31
C ILE A 59 6.45 15.05 -9.82
N GLN A 60 6.39 16.10 -10.63
CA GLN A 60 5.70 17.35 -10.28
C GLN A 60 4.19 17.14 -10.09
N SER A 61 3.57 16.31 -10.94
CA SER A 61 2.15 15.94 -10.81
C SER A 61 1.89 15.26 -9.47
N PHE A 62 2.75 14.32 -9.08
CA PHE A 62 2.64 13.66 -7.78
C PHE A 62 2.88 14.62 -6.61
N LEU A 63 3.96 15.41 -6.62
CA LEU A 63 4.22 16.39 -5.57
C LEU A 63 3.09 17.42 -5.40
N SER A 64 2.43 17.78 -6.49
CA SER A 64 1.25 18.64 -6.46
C SER A 64 0.06 17.97 -5.77
N LYS A 65 -0.15 16.66 -5.98
CA LYS A 65 -1.20 15.87 -5.29
C LYS A 65 -0.95 15.75 -3.79
N VAL A 66 0.31 15.70 -3.37
CA VAL A 66 0.72 15.69 -1.96
C VAL A 66 0.69 17.10 -1.35
N HIS A 67 0.41 18.14 -2.15
CA HIS A 67 0.54 19.55 -1.77
C HIS A 67 1.92 19.89 -1.19
N TYR A 68 2.98 19.24 -1.72
CA TYR A 68 4.35 19.45 -1.26
C TYR A 68 4.84 20.86 -1.55
N ASN A 69 5.81 21.35 -0.77
CA ASN A 69 6.36 22.70 -0.92
C ASN A 69 6.87 22.92 -2.38
N PRO A 70 6.34 23.93 -3.12
CA PRO A 70 6.76 24.26 -4.48
C PRO A 70 8.26 24.51 -4.65
N GLU A 71 8.97 24.92 -3.59
CA GLU A 71 10.42 25.13 -3.63
C GLU A 71 11.22 23.86 -3.93
N TYR A 72 10.63 22.68 -3.74
CA TYR A 72 11.25 21.39 -4.07
C TYR A 72 10.96 20.94 -5.51
N PHE A 73 10.10 21.67 -6.24
CA PHE A 73 9.71 21.29 -7.58
C PHE A 73 10.90 21.50 -8.51
N GLY A 74 11.28 20.43 -9.22
CA GLY A 74 12.45 20.44 -10.11
C GLY A 74 13.80 20.26 -9.40
N LYS A 75 13.85 20.13 -8.06
CA LYS A 75 15.09 19.83 -7.32
C LYS A 75 15.42 18.34 -7.27
N ILE A 76 14.42 17.46 -7.40
CA ILE A 76 14.62 16.01 -7.39
C ILE A 76 15.40 15.59 -8.64
N LYS A 77 16.59 15.01 -8.43
CA LYS A 77 17.43 14.51 -9.51
C LYS A 77 16.90 13.18 -10.03
N ILE A 78 16.66 13.09 -11.34
CA ILE A 78 16.29 11.83 -11.98
C ILE A 78 17.56 10.98 -12.12
N SER A 79 17.62 9.88 -11.36
CA SER A 79 18.70 8.91 -11.50
C SER A 79 18.47 7.97 -12.69
N SER A 80 19.53 7.34 -13.21
CA SER A 80 19.44 6.34 -14.29
C SER A 80 18.47 5.20 -13.95
N HIS A 81 18.39 4.81 -12.68
CA HIS A 81 17.50 3.74 -12.20
C HIS A 81 16.02 4.03 -12.45
N VAL A 82 15.61 5.31 -12.52
CA VAL A 82 14.21 5.68 -12.80
C VAL A 82 13.84 5.31 -14.24
N PHE A 83 14.77 5.42 -15.19
CA PHE A 83 14.54 4.96 -16.56
C PHE A 83 14.44 3.43 -16.62
N GLY A 84 15.31 2.72 -15.89
CA GLY A 84 15.22 1.26 -15.76
C GLY A 84 13.91 0.80 -15.14
N LEU A 85 13.43 1.47 -14.07
CA LEU A 85 12.12 1.23 -13.47
C LEU A 85 10.98 1.47 -14.47
N THR A 86 11.06 2.55 -15.24
CA THR A 86 10.03 2.90 -16.24
C THR A 86 9.94 1.84 -17.33
N LEU A 87 11.08 1.35 -17.82
CA LEU A 87 11.14 0.26 -18.79
C LEU A 87 10.62 -1.06 -18.19
N ALA A 88 11.01 -1.40 -16.96
CA ALA A 88 10.51 -2.59 -16.28
C ALA A 88 8.99 -2.54 -16.10
N LEU A 89 8.44 -1.39 -15.67
CA LEU A 89 7.01 -1.19 -15.51
C LEU A 89 6.28 -1.26 -16.86
N ASN A 90 6.82 -0.64 -17.91
CA ASN A 90 6.27 -0.73 -19.26
C ASN A 90 6.12 -2.20 -19.70
N ASN A 91 7.18 -3.00 -19.54
CA ASN A 91 7.15 -4.42 -19.87
C ASN A 91 6.16 -5.20 -18.99
N CYS A 92 6.04 -4.87 -17.70
CA CYS A 92 5.04 -5.48 -16.81
C CYS A 92 3.59 -5.21 -17.26
N LEU A 93 3.35 -4.03 -17.80
CA LEU A 93 2.01 -3.58 -18.19
C LEU A 93 1.66 -3.90 -19.64
N ALA A 94 2.64 -4.25 -20.48
CA ALA A 94 2.41 -4.61 -21.87
C ALA A 94 1.42 -5.79 -21.99
N PRO A 95 0.60 -5.82 -23.05
CA PRO A 95 -0.31 -6.93 -23.30
C PRO A 95 0.49 -8.21 -23.58
N VAL A 96 0.04 -9.32 -23.00
CA VAL A 96 0.56 -10.64 -23.34
C VAL A 96 -0.05 -11.03 -24.69
N ILE A 97 0.78 -11.40 -25.65
CA ILE A 97 0.27 -11.97 -26.89
C ILE A 97 -0.04 -13.44 -26.58
N PRO A 98 -1.29 -13.91 -26.74
CA PRO A 98 -1.61 -15.30 -26.49
C PRO A 98 -0.85 -16.21 -27.47
N GLU A 99 -0.34 -17.34 -26.95
CA GLU A 99 0.55 -18.27 -27.66
C GLU A 99 -0.06 -18.95 -28.90
N ASN A 100 -1.36 -18.81 -29.22
CA ASN A 100 -1.94 -19.44 -30.41
C ASN A 100 -3.24 -18.78 -30.88
N LYS A 101 -3.24 -18.22 -32.11
CA LYS A 101 -4.36 -18.33 -33.06
C LYS A 101 -3.79 -18.40 -34.48
N ASP A 102 -4.11 -19.49 -35.16
CA ASP A 102 -3.81 -19.86 -36.55
C ASP A 102 -2.44 -20.50 -36.85
N ILE A 103 -2.21 -21.70 -36.33
CA ILE A 103 -1.50 -22.73 -37.11
C ILE A 103 -2.58 -23.68 -37.63
N SER A 104 -3.22 -23.23 -38.71
CA SER A 104 -3.95 -24.11 -39.62
C SER A 104 -2.98 -25.19 -40.10
N GLN A 105 -3.45 -26.43 -40.00
CA GLN A 105 -2.87 -27.63 -40.61
C GLN A 105 -2.27 -27.32 -41.98
N ASN A 106 -0.99 -27.70 -42.16
CA ASN A 106 -0.21 -27.81 -43.41
C ASN A 106 1.02 -26.89 -43.51
N SER A 107 2.03 -27.14 -42.70
CA SER A 107 3.44 -27.00 -43.11
C SER A 107 4.34 -27.60 -42.04
N THR A 108 4.89 -28.78 -42.33
CA THR A 108 6.12 -29.27 -41.70
C THR A 108 7.27 -28.33 -42.05
N ASP A 109 8.14 -28.09 -41.08
CA ASP A 109 9.39 -27.33 -41.15
C ASP A 109 9.25 -25.79 -41.06
N GLU A 110 8.87 -25.28 -39.88
CA GLU A 110 9.28 -23.95 -39.33
C GLU A 110 8.70 -23.77 -37.91
N ILE A 111 9.06 -24.65 -36.97
CA ILE A 111 8.67 -24.54 -35.55
C ILE A 111 9.95 -24.35 -34.74
N SER A 112 10.44 -23.11 -34.55
CA SER A 112 11.48 -22.82 -33.52
C SER A 112 11.87 -21.35 -33.25
N GLU A 113 11.22 -20.32 -33.81
CA GLU A 113 11.65 -18.92 -33.53
C GLU A 113 10.66 -18.10 -32.69
N SER A 114 9.35 -18.27 -32.86
CA SER A 114 8.34 -17.45 -32.14
C SER A 114 8.21 -17.77 -30.65
N ASN A 115 8.41 -19.03 -30.24
CA ASN A 115 8.34 -19.43 -28.82
C ASN A 115 9.53 -18.90 -28.00
N ASN A 116 10.68 -18.63 -28.65
CA ASN A 116 11.89 -18.15 -27.97
C ASN A 116 11.87 -16.64 -27.66
N GLU A 117 11.05 -15.84 -28.34
CA GLU A 117 11.09 -14.37 -28.20
C GLU A 117 10.37 -13.85 -26.95
N PHE A 118 9.31 -14.53 -26.50
CA PHE A 118 8.60 -14.14 -25.26
C PHE A 118 9.41 -14.45 -24.02
N ASP A 119 9.97 -15.66 -23.95
CA ASP A 119 10.86 -16.05 -22.85
C ASP A 119 12.05 -15.09 -22.74
N LYS A 120 12.62 -14.64 -23.87
CA LYS A 120 13.68 -13.62 -23.88
C LYS A 120 13.23 -12.26 -23.32
N SER A 121 12.00 -11.81 -23.60
CA SER A 121 11.50 -10.53 -23.07
C SER A 121 11.19 -10.60 -21.57
N ASP A 122 10.71 -11.74 -21.08
CA ASP A 122 10.47 -11.98 -19.66
C ASP A 122 11.78 -12.12 -18.88
N ASP A 123 12.75 -12.85 -19.45
CA ASP A 123 14.10 -12.96 -18.89
C ASP A 123 14.79 -11.60 -18.82
N PHE A 124 14.72 -10.80 -19.89
CA PHE A 124 15.20 -9.41 -19.88
C PHE A 124 14.51 -8.57 -18.80
N THR A 125 13.18 -8.67 -18.67
CA THR A 125 12.42 -7.91 -17.67
C THR A 125 12.81 -8.33 -16.25
N LYS A 126 12.97 -9.64 -16.02
CA LYS A 126 13.42 -10.20 -14.76
C LYS A 126 14.82 -9.70 -14.40
N GLU A 127 15.79 -9.81 -15.30
CA GLU A 127 17.15 -9.32 -15.09
C GLU A 127 17.19 -7.81 -14.79
N LEU A 128 16.41 -7.03 -15.54
CA LEU A 128 16.26 -5.60 -15.31
C LEU A 128 15.75 -5.32 -13.90
N ILE A 129 14.67 -5.98 -13.46
CA ILE A 129 14.13 -5.83 -12.10
C ILE A 129 15.15 -6.24 -11.03
N MET A 130 15.86 -7.34 -11.26
CA MET A 130 16.88 -7.81 -10.32
C MET A 130 18.02 -6.79 -10.13
N SER A 131 18.36 -6.06 -11.20
CA SER A 131 19.40 -5.02 -11.18
C SER A 131 18.99 -3.70 -10.48
N LEU A 132 17.68 -3.43 -10.35
CA LEU A 132 17.21 -2.17 -9.78
C LEU A 132 17.44 -2.11 -8.25
N PRO A 133 17.95 -0.97 -7.72
CA PRO A 133 18.09 -0.78 -6.28
C PRO A 133 16.74 -0.47 -5.62
N SER A 134 16.63 -0.82 -4.35
CA SER A 134 15.55 -0.32 -3.48
C SER A 134 15.69 1.20 -3.28
N ALA A 135 14.56 1.88 -3.16
CA ALA A 135 14.50 3.32 -2.99
C ALA A 135 14.71 3.72 -1.51
N CYS A 136 15.94 3.57 -1.02
CA CYS A 136 16.28 3.84 0.38
C CYS A 136 16.38 5.33 0.75
N ASN A 137 16.24 6.25 -0.22
CA ASN A 137 16.24 7.69 0.03
C ASN A 137 14.98 8.35 -0.51
N ARG A 138 14.65 9.52 0.06
CA ARG A 138 13.41 10.26 -0.24
C ARG A 138 13.24 10.56 -1.73
N ASP A 139 14.26 11.12 -2.38
CA ASP A 139 14.19 11.54 -3.79
C ASP A 139 13.92 10.36 -4.73
N LEU A 140 14.63 9.25 -4.52
CA LEU A 140 14.44 8.04 -5.32
C LEU A 140 13.07 7.40 -5.07
N ALA A 141 12.59 7.39 -3.83
CA ALA A 141 11.28 6.84 -3.49
C ALA A 141 10.12 7.70 -4.04
N ILE A 142 10.26 9.03 -4.03
CA ILE A 142 9.33 9.94 -4.72
C ILE A 142 9.35 9.68 -6.22
N ALA A 143 10.53 9.57 -6.83
CA ALA A 143 10.66 9.32 -8.25
C ALA A 143 10.03 7.98 -8.64
N TYR A 144 10.34 6.90 -7.91
CA TYR A 144 9.77 5.58 -8.16
C TYR A 144 8.26 5.58 -7.99
N HIS A 145 7.75 6.17 -6.90
CA HIS A 145 6.30 6.26 -6.68
C HIS A 145 5.59 7.03 -7.79
N SER A 146 6.17 8.13 -8.26
CA SER A 146 5.60 8.93 -9.34
C SER A 146 5.40 8.15 -10.64
N ILE A 147 6.20 7.10 -10.86
CA ILE A 147 6.11 6.23 -12.05
C ILE A 147 5.20 5.02 -11.80
N LEU A 148 5.26 4.45 -10.60
CA LEU A 148 4.46 3.29 -10.22
C LEU A 148 3.01 3.64 -9.87
N ASN A 149 2.70 4.93 -9.67
CA ASN A 149 1.37 5.39 -9.28
C ASN A 149 0.28 4.88 -10.23
N GLY A 150 -0.77 4.25 -9.68
CA GLY A 150 -1.89 3.69 -10.43
C GLY A 150 -1.66 2.27 -10.93
N SER A 151 -0.45 1.72 -10.82
CA SER A 151 -0.14 0.35 -11.23
C SER A 151 -0.82 -0.70 -10.34
N GLU A 152 -1.16 -0.34 -9.10
CA GLU A 152 -1.83 -1.19 -8.14
C GLU A 152 -3.24 -1.61 -8.61
N SER A 153 -3.94 -0.74 -9.33
CA SER A 153 -5.26 -1.02 -9.90
C SER A 153 -5.23 -2.12 -10.99
N ILE A 154 -4.05 -2.39 -11.55
CA ILE A 154 -3.84 -3.31 -12.67
C ILE A 154 -3.37 -4.70 -12.17
N LEU A 155 -2.86 -4.80 -10.93
CA LEU A 155 -2.26 -6.01 -10.34
C LEU A 155 -3.15 -7.26 -10.44
N GLU A 156 -4.46 -7.13 -10.26
CA GLU A 156 -5.38 -8.26 -10.20
C GLU A 156 -5.64 -8.91 -11.57
N ASN A 157 -5.47 -8.14 -12.66
CA ASN A 157 -5.82 -8.55 -14.03
C ASN A 157 -4.62 -9.05 -14.84
N LYS A 158 -3.46 -9.26 -14.21
CA LYS A 158 -2.23 -9.70 -14.87
C LYS A 158 -1.97 -11.18 -14.64
N GLU A 159 -1.35 -11.81 -15.64
CA GLU A 159 -0.82 -13.17 -15.52
C GLU A 159 0.20 -13.29 -14.38
N PHE A 160 0.31 -14.50 -13.83
CA PHE A 160 1.07 -14.75 -12.60
C PHE A 160 2.50 -14.21 -12.65
N LYS A 161 3.28 -14.49 -13.71
CA LYS A 161 4.66 -13.99 -13.84
C LYS A 161 4.74 -12.45 -13.84
N ARG A 162 3.92 -11.78 -14.67
CA ARG A 162 3.85 -10.31 -14.74
C ARG A 162 3.40 -9.69 -13.41
N LYS A 163 2.50 -10.37 -12.70
CA LYS A 163 2.09 -10.01 -11.35
C LYS A 163 3.26 -10.08 -10.38
N GLN A 164 4.08 -11.12 -10.42
CA GLN A 164 5.29 -11.21 -9.56
C GLN A 164 6.30 -10.09 -9.84
N PHE A 165 6.51 -9.76 -11.11
CA PHE A 165 7.35 -8.63 -11.51
C PHE A 165 6.82 -7.30 -10.97
N LEU A 166 5.52 -7.05 -11.14
CA LEU A 166 4.89 -5.83 -10.65
C LEU A 166 4.90 -5.73 -9.12
N HIS A 167 4.66 -6.83 -8.41
CA HIS A 167 4.82 -6.89 -6.95
C HIS A 167 6.24 -6.50 -6.53
N THR A 168 7.25 -7.03 -7.22
CA THR A 168 8.66 -6.69 -6.93
C THR A 168 8.95 -5.22 -7.20
N LEU A 169 8.41 -4.64 -8.28
CA LEU A 169 8.56 -3.21 -8.58
C LEU A 169 7.92 -2.32 -7.52
N ILE A 170 6.74 -2.70 -7.01
CA ILE A 170 6.09 -2.00 -5.90
C ILE A 170 6.96 -2.05 -4.65
N GLU A 171 7.50 -3.23 -4.30
CA GLU A 171 8.40 -3.41 -3.13
C GLU A 171 9.66 -2.54 -3.20
N LEU A 172 10.20 -2.27 -4.39
CA LEU A 172 11.37 -1.39 -4.55
C LEU A 172 11.11 0.04 -4.03
N SER A 173 9.85 0.47 -3.94
CA SER A 173 9.45 1.81 -3.48
C SER A 173 8.63 1.73 -2.20
N PRO A 174 9.20 2.08 -1.03
CA PRO A 174 8.47 1.99 0.23
C PRO A 174 7.21 2.88 0.21
N LEU A 175 7.27 4.05 -0.44
CA LEU A 175 6.13 4.95 -0.60
C LEU A 175 5.01 4.32 -1.45
N THR A 176 5.35 3.61 -2.52
CA THR A 176 4.36 2.89 -3.34
C THR A 176 3.76 1.72 -2.56
N SER A 177 4.57 0.94 -1.87
CA SER A 177 4.08 -0.16 -1.03
C SER A 177 3.09 0.32 0.04
N LEU A 178 3.32 1.49 0.65
CA LEU A 178 2.39 2.09 1.60
C LEU A 178 1.10 2.60 0.94
N ALA A 179 1.18 3.14 -0.27
CA ALA A 179 -0.01 3.60 -0.99
C ALA A 179 -0.87 2.44 -1.51
N ALA A 180 -0.25 1.30 -1.83
CA ALA A 180 -0.90 0.13 -2.41
C ALA A 180 -1.37 -0.92 -1.37
N LEU A 181 -1.51 -0.57 -0.09
CA LEU A 181 -1.84 -1.53 0.98
C LEU A 181 -3.18 -2.25 0.80
N ASN A 182 -4.07 -1.75 -0.07
CA ASN A 182 -5.32 -2.40 -0.43
C ASN A 182 -5.13 -3.70 -1.22
N VAL A 183 -4.10 -3.77 -2.07
CA VAL A 183 -3.85 -4.89 -2.99
C VAL A 183 -2.47 -5.53 -2.83
N HIS A 184 -1.58 -4.87 -2.08
CA HIS A 184 -0.21 -5.29 -1.87
C HIS A 184 0.12 -5.32 -0.37
N MET A 185 0.66 -6.43 0.13
CA MET A 185 1.20 -6.51 1.49
C MET A 185 2.73 -6.52 1.39
N PRO A 186 3.43 -5.51 1.93
CA PRO A 186 4.88 -5.50 1.93
C PRO A 186 5.45 -6.80 2.51
N GLU A 187 6.35 -7.47 1.80
CA GLU A 187 6.84 -8.80 2.17
C GLU A 187 7.50 -8.80 3.54
N ILE A 188 8.16 -7.71 3.91
CA ILE A 188 8.82 -7.57 5.20
C ILE A 188 7.83 -7.60 6.37
N LEU A 189 6.58 -7.20 6.16
CA LEU A 189 5.53 -7.27 7.18
C LEU A 189 5.10 -8.71 7.48
N ASN A 190 5.53 -9.71 6.69
CA ASN A 190 5.31 -11.12 7.04
C ASN A 190 5.94 -11.48 8.39
N ILE A 191 7.02 -10.80 8.81
CA ILE A 191 7.66 -11.02 10.10
C ILE A 191 6.66 -10.70 11.22
N ILE A 192 6.06 -9.51 11.16
CA ILE A 192 5.05 -9.07 12.12
C ILE A 192 3.78 -9.91 12.00
N ALA A 193 3.35 -10.23 10.78
CA ALA A 193 2.16 -11.04 10.53
C ALA A 193 2.26 -12.44 11.18
N LYS A 194 3.43 -13.07 11.18
CA LYS A 194 3.66 -14.36 11.86
C LYS A 194 3.52 -14.26 13.37
N GLU A 195 3.93 -13.13 13.95
CA GLU A 195 3.84 -12.90 15.39
C GLU A 195 2.41 -12.59 15.83
N VAL A 196 1.72 -11.74 15.08
CA VAL A 196 0.43 -11.22 15.51
C VAL A 196 -0.75 -11.98 14.93
N LEU A 197 -0.68 -12.56 13.72
CA LEU A 197 -1.85 -13.19 13.10
C LEU A 197 -1.87 -14.71 13.29
N PHE A 198 -2.93 -15.24 13.91
CA PHE A 198 -3.12 -16.68 14.09
C PHE A 198 -3.13 -17.44 12.75
N LYS A 199 -2.30 -18.50 12.66
CA LYS A 199 -2.16 -19.38 11.47
C LYS A 199 -1.80 -18.63 10.17
N TRP A 200 -1.05 -17.53 10.27
CA TRP A 200 -0.56 -16.82 9.09
C TRP A 200 0.25 -17.73 8.17
N LYS A 201 -0.06 -17.68 6.87
CA LYS A 201 0.73 -18.35 5.83
C LYS A 201 1.36 -17.28 4.95
N GLN A 202 2.68 -17.33 4.85
CA GLN A 202 3.45 -16.44 4.00
C GLN A 202 3.13 -16.72 2.53
N ILE A 203 2.87 -15.66 1.77
CA ILE A 203 2.73 -15.71 0.32
C ILE A 203 3.84 -14.82 -0.25
N ASN A 204 4.84 -15.45 -0.87
CA ASN A 204 5.90 -14.72 -1.57
C ASN A 204 5.47 -14.49 -3.00
N MET A 205 5.29 -13.22 -3.37
CA MET A 205 4.92 -12.82 -4.72
C MET A 205 6.08 -12.15 -5.44
N SER A 206 7.13 -11.72 -4.74
CA SER A 206 8.27 -11.05 -5.34
C SER A 206 9.32 -12.06 -5.81
N ILE A 207 10.00 -11.70 -6.90
CA ILE A 207 11.12 -12.49 -7.44
C ILE A 207 12.46 -12.15 -6.77
N LYS A 208 12.49 -11.11 -5.93
CA LYS A 208 13.67 -10.58 -5.26
C LYS A 208 13.32 -10.23 -3.81
N ILE A 209 14.21 -10.57 -2.89
CA ILE A 209 14.19 -10.01 -1.52
C ILE A 209 14.69 -8.56 -1.62
N VAL A 210 13.79 -7.60 -1.42
CA VAL A 210 14.10 -6.17 -1.57
C VAL A 210 14.70 -5.59 -0.29
N TRP A 211 14.12 -5.95 0.85
CA TRP A 211 14.48 -5.41 2.16
C TRP A 211 15.07 -6.52 3.03
N LYS A 212 16.22 -6.26 3.64
CA LYS A 212 16.95 -7.27 4.43
C LYS A 212 16.25 -7.60 5.74
N ASP A 213 15.75 -6.58 6.41
CA ASP A 213 15.08 -6.67 7.70
C ASP A 213 14.05 -5.53 7.85
N LEU A 214 13.33 -5.54 8.98
CA LEU A 214 12.28 -4.55 9.25
C LEU A 214 12.85 -3.13 9.33
N ASN A 215 14.05 -2.95 9.86
CA ASN A 215 14.66 -1.62 10.00
C ASN A 215 15.13 -1.08 8.65
N ASP A 216 15.65 -1.95 7.79
CA ASP A 216 16.05 -1.62 6.41
C ASP A 216 14.87 -1.06 5.60
N TRP A 217 13.67 -1.63 5.77
CA TRP A 217 12.44 -1.09 5.17
C TRP A 217 11.88 0.12 5.94
N LEU A 218 11.92 0.09 7.27
CA LEU A 218 11.30 1.11 8.10
C LEU A 218 12.03 2.45 7.98
N ASN A 219 13.35 2.47 7.93
CA ASN A 219 14.13 3.71 7.83
C ASN A 219 13.66 4.63 6.69
N PRO A 220 13.53 4.17 5.43
CA PRO A 220 13.00 5.01 4.36
C PRO A 220 11.49 5.28 4.49
N VAL A 221 10.70 4.38 5.08
CA VAL A 221 9.27 4.64 5.39
C VAL A 221 9.14 5.83 6.34
N LEU A 222 9.97 5.89 7.38
CA LEU A 222 9.92 6.97 8.37
C LEU A 222 10.23 8.34 7.76
N LEU A 223 11.01 8.43 6.68
CA LEU A 223 11.24 9.69 5.96
C LEU A 223 9.95 10.33 5.42
N PHE A 224 8.89 9.54 5.23
CA PHE A 224 7.58 9.97 4.76
C PHE A 224 6.57 10.13 5.90
N ILE A 225 6.66 9.28 6.93
CA ILE A 225 5.82 9.43 8.14
C ILE A 225 6.21 10.70 8.93
N ASP A 226 7.50 11.02 8.98
CA ASP A 226 8.03 12.22 9.65
C ASP A 226 7.78 13.52 8.86
N ASP A 227 7.46 13.43 7.56
CA ASP A 227 7.19 14.60 6.71
C ASP A 227 5.69 14.94 6.72
N PRO A 228 5.27 16.12 7.23
CA PRO A 228 3.85 16.45 7.40
C PRO A 228 3.00 16.35 6.13
N TYR A 229 3.57 16.66 4.96
CA TYR A 229 2.83 16.63 3.70
C TYR A 229 2.54 15.18 3.29
N PHE A 230 3.56 14.32 3.40
CA PHE A 230 3.42 12.90 3.08
C PHE A 230 2.61 12.13 4.12
N SER A 231 2.72 12.48 5.40
CA SER A 231 1.95 11.84 6.46
C SER A 231 0.44 12.11 6.31
N ILE A 232 0.05 13.35 6.03
CA ILE A 232 -1.34 13.72 5.72
C ILE A 232 -1.83 12.99 4.46
N TRP A 233 -1.03 13.00 3.39
CA TRP A 233 -1.37 12.33 2.14
C TRP A 233 -1.53 10.82 2.31
N LEU A 234 -0.63 10.15 3.05
CA LEU A 234 -0.71 8.71 3.35
C LEU A 234 -1.97 8.38 4.14
N ARG A 235 -2.28 9.14 5.20
CA ARG A 235 -3.53 8.94 5.95
C ARG A 235 -4.75 9.08 5.06
N LYS A 236 -4.83 10.15 4.28
CA LYS A 236 -5.94 10.34 3.33
C LYS A 236 -6.05 9.16 2.36
N THR A 237 -4.92 8.73 1.80
CA THR A 237 -4.86 7.57 0.89
C THR A 237 -5.40 6.32 1.57
N TRP A 238 -5.01 6.05 2.83
CA TRP A 238 -5.47 4.89 3.57
C TRP A 238 -6.95 4.94 3.96
N LEU A 239 -7.50 6.13 4.21
CA LEU A 239 -8.92 6.33 4.50
C LEU A 239 -9.81 6.14 3.27
N GLU A 240 -9.28 6.40 2.07
CA GLU A 240 -9.99 6.21 0.80
C GLU A 240 -9.97 4.76 0.31
N ILE A 241 -9.14 3.90 0.92
CA ILE A 241 -9.06 2.48 0.57
C ILE A 241 -10.36 1.74 0.98
N PRO A 242 -10.90 0.85 0.13
CA PRO A 242 -12.03 -0.01 0.51
C PRO A 242 -11.74 -0.85 1.75
N GLU A 243 -12.66 -0.83 2.72
CA GLU A 243 -12.60 -1.59 3.98
C GLU A 243 -12.82 -3.09 3.76
N ASN A 244 -11.81 -3.74 3.18
CA ASN A 244 -11.78 -5.19 3.01
C ASN A 244 -10.69 -5.84 3.89
N ARG A 245 -10.73 -7.17 3.98
CA ARG A 245 -9.80 -7.96 4.81
C ARG A 245 -8.32 -7.67 4.53
N ASN A 246 -7.93 -7.54 3.26
CA ASN A 246 -6.53 -7.32 2.90
C ASN A 246 -6.09 -5.91 3.30
N SER A 247 -6.91 -4.90 2.96
CA SER A 247 -6.67 -3.50 3.33
C SER A 247 -6.50 -3.31 4.84
N CYS A 248 -7.47 -3.77 5.64
CA CYS A 248 -7.44 -3.60 7.10
C CYS A 248 -6.25 -4.33 7.73
N ARG A 249 -5.95 -5.56 7.28
CA ARG A 249 -4.78 -6.31 7.75
C ARG A 249 -3.49 -5.55 7.43
N ASN A 250 -3.32 -5.11 6.19
CA ASN A 250 -2.07 -4.53 5.72
C ASN A 250 -1.80 -3.17 6.39
N ILE A 251 -2.79 -2.28 6.43
CA ILE A 251 -2.72 -0.99 7.16
C ILE A 251 -2.40 -1.26 8.63
N GLY A 252 -3.13 -2.19 9.23
CA GLY A 252 -2.90 -2.58 10.60
C GLY A 252 -1.47 -3.03 10.89
N LEU A 253 -0.90 -3.91 10.06
CA LEU A 253 0.47 -4.39 10.25
C LEU A 253 1.48 -3.24 10.21
N VAL A 254 1.25 -2.23 9.37
CA VAL A 254 2.05 -0.99 9.36
C VAL A 254 1.89 -0.23 10.67
N LEU A 255 0.67 -0.02 11.16
CA LEU A 255 0.41 0.67 12.43
C LEU A 255 1.04 -0.07 13.62
N GLU A 256 1.05 -1.40 13.62
CA GLU A 256 1.72 -2.20 14.66
C GLU A 256 3.24 -2.02 14.60
N VAL A 257 3.84 -1.95 13.41
CA VAL A 257 5.27 -1.61 13.27
C VAL A 257 5.57 -0.22 13.85
N LEU A 258 4.76 0.78 13.51
CA LEU A 258 4.92 2.16 14.02
C LEU A 258 4.72 2.23 15.53
N LYS A 259 3.75 1.49 16.08
CA LYS A 259 3.49 1.40 17.52
C LYS A 259 4.72 0.89 18.29
N ARG A 260 5.42 -0.11 17.76
CA ARG A 260 6.64 -0.66 18.39
C ARG A 260 7.79 0.34 18.45
N GLN A 261 7.81 1.37 17.61
CA GLN A 261 8.79 2.45 17.66
C GLN A 261 8.54 3.45 18.80
N LYS A 262 7.36 3.40 19.45
CA LYS A 262 6.89 4.28 20.54
C LYS A 262 6.74 5.77 20.19
N LYS A 263 7.59 6.33 19.33
CA LYS A 263 7.57 7.76 18.94
C LYS A 263 6.46 8.16 17.95
N TYR A 264 5.74 7.18 17.37
CA TYR A 264 4.70 7.41 16.36
C TYR A 264 3.28 7.31 16.90
N GLN A 265 3.11 7.44 18.21
CA GLN A 265 1.79 7.38 18.83
C GLN A 265 0.86 8.47 18.27
N ASP A 266 1.35 9.70 18.08
CA ASP A 266 0.54 10.81 17.56
C ASP A 266 0.06 10.55 16.13
N PHE A 267 0.93 10.05 15.24
CA PHE A 267 0.54 9.66 13.88
C PHE A 267 -0.58 8.60 13.89
N ILE A 268 -0.48 7.62 14.79
CA ILE A 268 -1.48 6.54 14.93
C ILE A 268 -2.81 7.11 15.46
N LEU A 269 -2.75 7.99 16.47
CA LEU A 269 -3.93 8.65 17.02
C LEU A 269 -4.62 9.52 15.96
N GLU A 270 -3.86 10.37 15.25
CA GLU A 270 -4.37 11.18 14.15
C GLU A 270 -5.03 10.33 13.04
N PHE A 271 -4.47 9.16 12.74
CA PHE A 271 -5.09 8.22 11.80
C PHE A 271 -6.44 7.72 12.30
N TYR A 272 -6.53 7.27 13.56
CA TYR A 272 -7.79 6.79 14.13
C TYR A 272 -8.84 7.90 14.31
N GLU A 273 -8.42 9.11 14.68
CA GLU A 273 -9.32 10.29 14.75
C GLU A 273 -9.85 10.67 13.37
N SER A 274 -8.98 10.64 12.35
CA SER A 274 -9.39 10.89 10.97
C SER A 274 -10.32 9.80 10.44
N TYR A 275 -10.05 8.53 10.81
CA TYR A 275 -10.93 7.40 10.50
C TYR A 275 -12.30 7.56 11.17
N ASP A 276 -12.31 7.98 12.43
CA ASP A 276 -13.53 8.26 13.17
C ASP A 276 -14.40 9.27 12.42
N TYR A 277 -13.79 10.39 12.01
CA TYR A 277 -14.48 11.44 11.28
C TYR A 277 -14.96 10.99 9.88
N PHE A 278 -14.13 10.24 9.13
CA PHE A 278 -14.41 9.87 7.74
C PHE A 278 -15.39 8.70 7.59
N SER A 279 -15.28 7.69 8.46
CA SER A 279 -16.08 6.47 8.38
C SER A 279 -17.34 6.50 9.24
N CYS A 280 -17.45 7.44 10.18
CA CYS A 280 -18.67 7.63 10.95
C CYS A 280 -19.81 8.11 10.05
N LYS A 281 -20.95 7.42 10.14
CA LYS A 281 -22.20 7.85 9.55
C LYS A 281 -23.12 8.35 10.66
N THR A 282 -23.90 9.38 10.36
CA THR A 282 -24.93 9.88 11.28
C THR A 282 -26.27 9.31 10.85
N ILE A 283 -26.96 8.61 11.74
CA ILE A 283 -28.37 8.22 11.58
C ILE A 283 -29.19 9.06 12.54
N ASN A 284 -30.37 9.48 12.11
CA ASN A 284 -31.38 9.97 13.04
C ASN A 284 -32.11 8.76 13.62
N ASP A 285 -31.92 8.53 14.91
CA ASP A 285 -32.67 7.56 15.70
C ASP A 285 -33.83 8.28 16.39
N ASP A 286 -35.03 7.71 16.31
CA ASP A 286 -36.25 8.32 16.83
C ASP A 286 -36.26 8.47 18.36
N TRP A 287 -35.42 7.72 19.08
CA TRP A 287 -35.34 7.72 20.55
C TRP A 287 -34.17 8.54 21.08
N TYR A 288 -33.02 8.47 20.41
CA TYR A 288 -31.76 9.05 20.89
C TYR A 288 -31.28 10.27 20.08
N GLY A 289 -31.99 10.65 19.01
CA GLY A 289 -31.60 11.76 18.13
C GLY A 289 -30.49 11.37 17.15
N GLN A 290 -29.56 12.29 16.87
CA GLN A 290 -28.45 12.01 15.95
C GLN A 290 -27.45 11.04 16.57
N LEU A 291 -27.45 9.80 16.08
CA LEU A 291 -26.54 8.75 16.51
C LEU A 291 -25.42 8.57 15.48
N ARG A 292 -24.19 8.71 15.97
CA ARG A 292 -22.97 8.40 15.21
C ARG A 292 -22.72 6.89 15.26
N TYR A 293 -22.58 6.26 14.10
CA TYR A 293 -22.28 4.83 14.03
C TYR A 293 -21.20 4.54 12.98
N TRP A 294 -20.42 3.48 13.24
CA TRP A 294 -19.37 3.01 12.35
C TRP A 294 -19.84 1.73 11.67
N PRO A 295 -19.91 1.68 10.34
CA PRO A 295 -20.37 0.50 9.60
C PRO A 295 -19.63 -0.79 9.99
N VAL A 296 -18.34 -0.71 10.29
CA VAL A 296 -17.57 -1.87 10.71
C VAL A 296 -17.94 -2.34 12.12
N ILE A 297 -18.14 -1.43 13.08
CA ILE A 297 -18.60 -1.79 14.43
C ILE A 297 -19.94 -2.51 14.34
N LYS A 298 -20.88 -2.00 13.55
CA LYS A 298 -22.17 -2.67 13.31
C LYS A 298 -22.01 -4.05 12.66
N THR A 299 -21.06 -4.20 11.74
CA THR A 299 -20.74 -5.50 11.12
C THR A 299 -20.15 -6.47 12.15
N ILE A 300 -19.34 -5.98 13.10
CA ILE A 300 -18.77 -6.76 14.19
C ILE A 300 -19.86 -7.15 15.20
N GLU A 301 -20.70 -6.20 15.62
CA GLU A 301 -21.86 -6.44 16.49
C GLU A 301 -22.77 -7.52 15.90
N ASN A 302 -23.11 -7.41 14.62
CA ASN A 302 -23.90 -8.41 13.91
C ASN A 302 -23.23 -9.79 13.84
N LEU A 303 -21.89 -9.83 13.81
CA LEU A 303 -21.14 -11.09 13.83
C LEU A 303 -21.12 -11.70 15.24
N ILE A 304 -20.99 -10.88 16.29
CA ILE A 304 -20.95 -11.29 17.70
C ILE A 304 -22.35 -11.68 18.20
N SER A 305 -23.41 -11.05 17.68
CA SER A 305 -24.81 -11.33 18.05
C SER A 305 -25.33 -12.66 17.49
N VAL A 306 -24.55 -13.37 16.66
CA VAL A 306 -24.89 -14.72 16.19
C VAL A 306 -24.68 -15.70 17.35
N PRO A 307 -25.63 -16.61 17.65
CA PRO A 307 -25.50 -17.59 18.74
C PRO A 307 -24.42 -18.63 18.43
N ALA A 308 -23.18 -18.24 18.67
CA ALA A 308 -21.95 -19.02 18.72
C ALA A 308 -20.82 -17.98 18.79
N SER A 309 -20.61 -17.40 19.97
CA SER A 309 -19.52 -16.45 20.23
C SER A 309 -18.15 -16.99 19.76
N ASN A 310 -17.96 -18.32 19.81
CA ASN A 310 -16.82 -19.01 19.23
C ASN A 310 -16.76 -18.93 17.70
N GLU A 311 -17.87 -19.08 16.97
CA GLU A 311 -17.85 -18.88 15.51
C GLU A 311 -17.66 -17.41 15.12
N ALA A 312 -18.23 -16.49 15.90
CA ALA A 312 -18.06 -15.05 15.71
C ALA A 312 -16.59 -14.63 15.91
N ALA A 313 -15.98 -15.04 17.02
CA ALA A 313 -14.56 -14.88 17.29
C ALA A 313 -13.71 -15.61 16.24
N ILE A 314 -14.06 -16.84 15.84
CA ILE A 314 -13.37 -17.53 14.74
C ILE A 314 -13.51 -16.74 13.41
N LYS A 315 -14.66 -16.12 13.12
CA LYS A 315 -14.90 -15.33 11.91
C LYS A 315 -14.13 -14.00 11.95
N LEU A 316 -14.08 -13.33 13.09
CA LEU A 316 -13.32 -12.09 13.29
C LEU A 316 -11.80 -12.38 13.22
N HIS A 317 -11.33 -13.49 13.77
CA HIS A 317 -9.92 -13.91 13.77
C HIS A 317 -9.51 -14.31 12.37
N ARG A 318 -10.36 -15.10 11.69
CA ARG A 318 -10.17 -15.45 10.28
C ARG A 318 -10.16 -14.22 9.38
N ARG A 319 -10.88 -13.15 9.73
CA ARG A 319 -10.88 -11.89 8.98
C ARG A 319 -9.68 -11.00 9.28
N GLY A 320 -8.82 -11.34 10.25
CA GLY A 320 -7.66 -10.52 10.62
C GLY A 320 -8.04 -9.17 11.24
N ASN A 321 -9.32 -9.02 11.56
CA ASN A 321 -9.90 -7.79 12.05
C ASN A 321 -9.46 -7.56 13.52
N GLU A 322 -9.43 -8.60 14.34
CA GLU A 322 -9.24 -8.47 15.79
C GLU A 322 -7.97 -7.75 16.23
N TYR A 323 -6.90 -7.83 15.43
CA TYR A 323 -5.61 -7.22 15.74
C TYR A 323 -5.57 -5.72 15.50
N PHE A 324 -6.52 -5.19 14.74
CA PHE A 324 -6.60 -3.77 14.36
C PHE A 324 -7.92 -3.11 14.77
N TYR A 325 -8.94 -3.91 15.08
CA TYR A 325 -10.24 -3.47 15.65
C TYR A 325 -10.26 -3.47 17.19
N LYS A 326 -9.11 -3.53 17.86
CA LYS A 326 -9.00 -3.30 19.31
C LYS A 326 -8.63 -1.87 19.70
N PHE A 327 -8.83 -0.89 18.82
CA PHE A 327 -8.62 0.53 19.14
C PHE A 327 -9.93 1.33 19.05
N ARG A 328 -10.84 1.09 20.01
CA ARG A 328 -11.27 2.26 20.79
C ARG A 328 -10.10 2.55 21.75
N PRO A 329 -9.73 3.82 22.02
CA PRO A 329 -8.90 4.10 23.18
C PRO A 329 -9.64 3.57 24.41
N VAL A 330 -9.27 2.38 24.85
CA VAL A 330 -9.69 1.86 26.15
C VAL A 330 -8.75 2.53 27.13
N ILE A 331 -9.29 3.37 28.01
CA ILE A 331 -8.56 3.79 29.20
C ILE A 331 -8.44 2.52 30.05
N ASP A 332 -7.31 1.85 29.95
CA ASP A 332 -6.97 0.72 30.82
C ASP A 332 -6.63 1.29 32.20
N ILE A 333 -7.58 1.21 33.12
CA ILE A 333 -7.35 1.57 34.52
C ILE A 333 -6.76 0.34 35.20
N ILE A 334 -5.42 0.28 35.22
CA ILE A 334 -4.70 -0.79 35.90
C ILE A 334 -4.74 -0.51 37.40
N ILE A 335 -5.48 -1.32 38.14
CA ILE A 335 -5.48 -1.30 39.61
C ILE A 335 -4.12 -1.85 40.05
N ALA A 336 -3.27 -0.97 40.58
CA ALA A 336 -1.88 -1.28 40.91
C ALA A 336 -1.73 -2.32 42.04
N GLU A 337 -2.80 -2.56 42.80
CA GLU A 337 -2.80 -3.51 43.91
C GLU A 337 -3.22 -4.91 43.43
N LYS A 338 -2.47 -5.94 43.83
CA LYS A 338 -2.71 -7.37 43.51
C LYS A 338 -3.95 -7.96 44.21
N LYS A 339 -4.98 -7.16 44.47
CA LYS A 339 -6.26 -7.62 45.01
C LYS A 339 -7.35 -7.33 43.98
N ILE A 340 -8.20 -8.33 43.76
CA ILE A 340 -9.46 -8.14 43.07
C ILE A 340 -10.28 -7.21 43.97
N PRO A 341 -10.65 -6.00 43.51
CA PRO A 341 -11.44 -5.09 44.32
C PRO A 341 -12.79 -5.71 44.58
N ASP A 342 -13.36 -5.46 45.75
CA ASP A 342 -14.71 -5.92 46.02
C ASP A 342 -15.73 -5.17 45.14
N SER A 343 -16.95 -5.71 45.04
CA SER A 343 -18.00 -5.14 44.19
C SER A 343 -18.38 -3.70 44.57
N TYR A 344 -18.12 -3.30 45.81
CA TYR A 344 -18.38 -1.94 46.29
C TYR A 344 -17.27 -0.97 45.86
N GLU A 345 -16.02 -1.39 45.92
CA GLU A 345 -14.84 -0.66 45.43
C GLU A 345 -14.90 -0.45 43.92
N ILE A 346 -15.35 -1.45 43.15
CA ILE A 346 -15.59 -1.32 41.70
C ILE A 346 -16.66 -0.27 41.43
N MET A 347 -17.78 -0.32 42.14
CA MET A 347 -18.87 0.65 41.98
C MET A 347 -18.46 2.07 42.37
N ALA A 348 -17.67 2.22 43.44
CA ALA A 348 -17.13 3.51 43.86
C ALA A 348 -16.14 4.07 42.82
N LEU A 349 -15.28 3.23 42.23
CA LEU A 349 -14.37 3.61 41.16
C LEU A 349 -15.13 4.07 39.91
N LEU A 350 -16.14 3.33 39.48
CA LEU A 350 -17.00 3.68 38.34
C LEU A 350 -17.75 5.00 38.59
N GLN A 351 -18.25 5.21 39.82
CA GLN A 351 -18.88 6.48 40.20
C GLN A 351 -17.88 7.64 40.23
N ALA A 352 -16.63 7.41 40.67
CA ALA A 352 -15.58 8.42 40.71
C ALA A 352 -15.02 8.77 39.32
N LEU A 353 -15.13 7.88 38.34
CA LEU A 353 -14.75 8.13 36.94
C LEU A 353 -15.79 8.96 36.19
N ARG A 354 -17.06 8.91 36.61
CA ARG A 354 -18.18 9.62 35.98
C ARG A 354 -17.96 11.15 35.89
N PRO A 355 -17.50 11.85 36.95
CA PRO A 355 -17.14 13.26 36.86
C PRO A 355 -15.99 13.57 35.90
N LEU A 356 -15.01 12.66 35.77
CA LEU A 356 -13.90 12.81 34.82
C LEU A 356 -14.42 12.76 33.37
N MET A 357 -15.35 11.86 33.10
CA MET A 357 -16.02 11.72 31.80
C MET A 357 -16.91 12.91 31.47
N ASN A 358 -17.61 13.47 32.46
CA ASN A 358 -18.36 14.72 32.30
C ASN A 358 -17.42 15.86 31.94
N LYS A 359 -16.26 15.96 32.60
CA LYS A 359 -15.25 16.98 32.31
C LYS A 359 -14.64 16.82 30.91
N ILE A 360 -14.40 15.58 30.47
CA ILE A 360 -13.96 15.27 29.11
C ILE A 360 -15.06 15.68 28.12
N THR A 361 -16.30 15.26 28.34
CA THR A 361 -17.48 15.61 27.53
C THR A 361 -17.70 17.12 27.42
N GLU A 362 -17.54 17.85 28.53
CA GLU A 362 -17.61 19.32 28.59
C GLU A 362 -16.47 19.97 27.78
N SER A 363 -15.27 19.39 27.81
CA SER A 363 -14.10 19.89 27.09
C SER A 363 -14.10 19.54 25.59
N THR A 364 -14.68 18.40 25.20
CA THR A 364 -14.70 17.90 23.81
C THR A 364 -16.02 18.13 23.09
N LYS A 365 -17.08 18.55 23.82
CA LYS A 365 -18.46 18.70 23.34
C LYS A 365 -19.03 17.42 22.70
N GLN A 366 -18.52 16.25 23.07
CA GLN A 366 -19.02 14.95 22.63
C GLN A 366 -19.47 14.13 23.83
N ASN A 367 -20.71 13.61 23.81
CA ASN A 367 -21.21 12.72 24.85
C ASN A 367 -20.44 11.39 24.82
N VAL A 368 -19.65 11.13 25.86
CA VAL A 368 -18.97 9.85 26.03
C VAL A 368 -19.73 9.02 27.07
N SER A 369 -20.40 7.95 26.65
CA SER A 369 -21.02 6.99 27.55
C SER A 369 -20.14 5.75 27.71
N PHE A 370 -20.12 5.18 28.93
CA PHE A 370 -19.74 3.78 29.08
C PHE A 370 -20.80 2.95 28.33
N GLY A 371 -20.36 2.03 27.46
CA GLY A 371 -21.25 0.97 27.00
C GLY A 371 -21.74 0.21 28.22
N ASP A 372 -23.01 -0.16 28.23
CA ASP A 372 -23.64 -0.83 29.36
C ASP A 372 -22.83 -2.07 29.76
N VAL A 373 -22.25 -2.02 30.96
CA VAL A 373 -21.68 -3.20 31.61
C VAL A 373 -22.84 -3.88 32.32
N GLU A 374 -23.48 -4.81 31.64
CA GLU A 374 -24.44 -5.72 32.28
C GLU A 374 -23.68 -6.72 33.16
N PHE A 375 -24.15 -6.89 34.40
CA PHE A 375 -23.63 -7.85 35.39
C PHE A 375 -24.50 -9.11 35.47
#